data_AF-A0A0L1JNX2-F1
#
_entry.id   AF-A0A0L1JNX2-F1
#
_cell.length_a   1.000
_cell.length_b   1.000
_cell.length_c   1.000
_cell.angle_alpha   90.00
_cell.angle_beta   90.00
_cell.angle_gamma   90.00
#
_symmetry.space_group_name_H-M   'P 1'
#
loop_
_entity.id
_entity.type
_entity.pdbx_description
1 polymer ?
#
loop_
_entity_poly.entity_id
_entity_poly.type
_entity_poly.pdbx_seq_one_letter_code
_entity_poly.pdbx_strand_id
1 'polypeptide(L)'
;MKIGNPTRLSEKLNAELDTIRAEHVASISSQLKSFRIDLKNIVGAAQRTIASDTRRFQAETASLFETRLNSIRLWLTISPWLITGIVLTGSASMMAASYFWTVHLTRSELTELGLTRIERPEGTWLILDPSKTRLIPTCAKPDSRLGIPFSS
;
A
#
# COMPACT_ATOMS: atom_id res chain seq x y z
N MET A 1 85.71 65.52 -9.45
CA MET A 1 84.57 64.60 -9.60
C MET A 1 85.12 63.18 -9.62
N LYS A 2 85.17 62.47 -8.48
CA LYS A 2 85.66 61.08 -8.43
C LYS A 2 84.48 60.18 -8.76
N ILE A 3 84.52 59.54 -9.93
CA ILE A 3 83.61 58.45 -10.28
C ILE A 3 84.00 57.28 -9.36
N GLY A 4 83.12 56.98 -8.39
CA GLY A 4 83.29 55.84 -7.49
C GLY A 4 83.34 54.52 -8.27
N ASN A 5 84.19 53.61 -7.81
CA ASN A 5 84.54 52.36 -8.50
C ASN A 5 83.30 51.51 -8.87
N PRO A 6 82.99 51.30 -10.16
CA PRO A 6 81.74 50.66 -10.62
C PRO A 6 81.60 49.20 -10.13
N THR A 7 82.71 48.52 -9.86
CA THR A 7 82.74 47.11 -9.45
C THR A 7 82.07 46.86 -8.09
N ARG A 8 82.07 47.86 -7.20
CA ARG A 8 81.51 47.72 -5.85
C ARG A 8 79.98 47.88 -5.82
N LEU A 9 79.41 48.58 -6.80
CA LEU A 9 77.96 48.73 -6.94
C LEU A 9 77.35 47.49 -7.59
N SER A 10 78.02 46.92 -8.60
CA SER A 10 77.57 45.68 -9.26
C SER A 10 77.57 44.49 -8.30
N GLU A 11 78.58 44.37 -7.44
CA GLU A 11 78.64 43.31 -6.41
C GLU A 11 77.50 43.45 -5.38
N LYS A 12 77.24 44.69 -4.94
CA LYS A 12 76.12 44.97 -4.04
C LYS A 12 74.76 44.67 -4.67
N LEU A 13 74.55 45.06 -5.93
CA LEU A 13 73.31 44.77 -6.65
C LEU A 13 73.09 43.26 -6.81
N ASN A 14 74.16 42.52 -7.11
CA ASN A 14 74.07 41.08 -7.27
C ASN A 14 73.70 40.39 -5.94
N ALA A 15 74.28 40.84 -4.83
CA ALA A 15 73.93 40.34 -3.49
C ALA A 15 72.47 40.66 -3.09
N GLU A 16 71.98 41.86 -3.39
CA GLU A 16 70.57 42.21 -3.16
C GLU A 16 69.63 41.37 -4.05
N LEU A 17 69.99 41.17 -5.33
CA LEU A 17 69.22 40.33 -6.24
C LEU A 17 69.15 38.88 -5.78
N ASP A 18 70.26 38.32 -5.29
CA ASP A 18 70.31 36.97 -4.73
C ASP A 18 69.50 36.86 -3.43
N THR A 19 69.51 37.91 -2.59
CA THR A 19 68.70 37.97 -1.37
C THR A 19 67.21 37.98 -1.70
N ILE A 20 66.78 38.83 -2.65
CA ILE A 20 65.39 38.89 -3.11
C ILE A 20 64.97 37.54 -3.71
N ARG A 21 65.84 36.92 -4.52
CA ARG A 21 65.58 35.59 -5.09
C ARG A 21 65.38 34.56 -3.98
N ALA A 22 66.27 34.55 -2.98
CA ALA A 22 66.18 33.62 -1.86
C ALA A 22 64.89 33.82 -1.05
N GLU A 23 64.51 35.07 -0.77
CA GLU A 23 63.27 35.41 -0.07
C GLU A 23 62.04 34.99 -0.87
N HIS A 24 62.04 35.22 -2.20
CA HIS A 24 60.93 34.81 -3.05
C HIS A 24 60.79 33.29 -3.10
N VAL A 25 61.89 32.56 -3.24
CA VAL A 25 61.89 31.09 -3.22
C VAL A 25 61.43 30.57 -1.86
N ALA A 26 61.88 31.18 -0.76
CA ALA A 26 61.43 30.83 0.59
C ALA A 26 59.92 31.05 0.76
N SER A 27 59.39 32.18 0.30
CA SER A 27 57.96 32.49 0.33
C SER A 27 57.14 31.49 -0.48
N ILE A 28 57.54 31.20 -1.73
CA ILE A 28 56.87 30.21 -2.58
C ILE A 28 56.90 28.82 -1.94
N SER A 29 58.04 28.42 -1.36
CA SER A 29 58.18 27.13 -0.69
C SER A 29 57.24 27.00 0.52
N SER A 30 57.09 28.09 1.28
CA SER A 30 56.17 28.16 2.42
C SER A 30 54.72 28.04 1.98
N GLN A 31 54.34 28.78 0.93
CA GLN A 31 53.00 28.73 0.35
C GLN A 31 52.66 27.32 -0.17
N LEU A 32 53.58 26.68 -0.91
CA LEU A 32 53.40 25.30 -1.39
C LEU A 32 53.26 24.30 -0.25
N LYS A 33 54.02 24.50 0.84
CA LYS A 33 53.91 23.65 2.04
C LYS A 33 52.57 23.82 2.73
N SER A 34 52.09 25.06 2.90
CA SER A 34 50.76 25.35 3.45
C SER A 34 49.67 24.73 2.58
N PHE A 35 49.72 24.98 1.27
CA PHE A 35 48.76 24.44 0.31
C PHE A 35 48.70 22.91 0.35
N ARG A 36 49.85 22.24 0.47
CA ARG A 36 49.91 20.78 0.63
C ARG A 36 49.23 20.30 1.91
N ILE A 37 49.42 21.02 3.02
CA ILE A 37 48.78 20.70 4.30
C ILE A 37 47.26 20.86 4.16
N ASP A 38 46.80 21.95 3.55
CA ASP A 38 45.39 22.19 3.31
C ASP A 38 44.76 21.10 2.44
N LEU A 39 45.43 20.70 1.35
CA LEU A 39 44.99 19.60 0.50
C LEU A 39 44.86 18.29 1.26
N LYS A 40 45.84 17.96 2.12
CA LYS A 40 45.77 16.76 2.97
C LYS A 40 44.60 16.82 3.94
N ASN A 41 44.35 17.98 4.52
CA ASN A 41 43.23 18.18 5.45
C ASN A 41 41.88 18.03 4.73
N ILE A 42 41.73 18.63 3.56
CA ILE A 42 40.52 18.55 2.73
C ILE A 42 40.27 17.10 2.30
N VAL A 43 41.29 16.42 1.76
CA VAL A 43 41.16 15.01 1.35
C VAL A 43 40.81 14.11 2.53
N GLY A 44 41.47 14.32 3.67
CA GLY A 44 41.18 13.55 4.89
C GLY A 44 39.78 13.82 5.45
N ALA A 45 39.26 15.04 5.31
CA ALA A 45 37.88 15.38 5.67
C ALA A 45 36.89 14.73 4.69
N ALA A 46 37.11 14.88 3.38
CA ALA A 46 36.27 14.28 2.34
C ALA A 46 36.18 12.75 2.48
N GLN A 47 37.31 12.08 2.71
CA GLN A 47 37.33 10.62 2.91
C GLN A 47 36.50 10.21 4.13
N ARG A 48 36.58 10.95 5.24
CA ARG A 48 35.78 10.69 6.44
C ARG A 48 34.29 10.92 6.19
N THR A 49 33.94 12.01 5.52
CA THR A 49 32.55 12.31 5.15
C THR A 49 31.97 11.24 4.23
N ILE A 50 32.67 10.88 3.16
CA ILE A 50 32.23 9.83 2.23
C ILE A 50 32.04 8.50 2.95
N ALA A 51 32.98 8.10 3.82
CA ALA A 51 32.88 6.86 4.57
C ALA A 51 31.69 6.87 5.56
N SER A 52 31.47 7.99 6.24
CA SER A 52 30.35 8.19 7.15
C SER A 52 29.01 8.15 6.40
N ASP A 53 28.88 8.91 5.32
CA ASP A 53 27.66 9.00 4.52
C ASP A 53 27.32 7.67 3.87
N THR A 54 28.32 6.93 3.37
CA THR A 54 28.12 5.59 2.81
C THR A 54 27.57 4.63 3.87
N ARG A 55 28.15 4.64 5.07
CA ARG A 55 27.68 3.79 6.19
C ARG A 55 26.25 4.16 6.60
N ARG A 56 25.97 5.46 6.72
CA ARG A 56 24.65 5.96 7.09
C ARG A 56 23.61 5.60 6.03
N PHE A 57 23.93 5.81 4.76
CA PHE A 57 23.05 5.43 3.66
C PHE A 57 22.75 3.93 3.68
N GLN A 58 23.76 3.07 3.83
CA GLN A 58 23.55 1.62 3.92
C GLN A 58 22.64 1.24 5.10
N ALA A 59 22.87 1.82 6.29
CA ALA A 59 22.06 1.55 7.47
C ALA A 59 20.60 2.02 7.31
N GLU A 60 20.40 3.24 6.80
CA GLU A 60 19.06 3.79 6.55
C GLU A 60 18.33 2.95 5.50
N THR A 61 19.00 2.58 4.40
CA THR A 61 18.39 1.77 3.34
C THR A 61 17.98 0.39 3.86
N ALA A 62 18.83 -0.27 4.66
CA ALA A 62 18.52 -1.56 5.27
C ALA A 62 17.28 -1.47 6.18
N SER A 63 17.23 -0.46 7.05
CA SER A 63 16.09 -0.26 7.96
C SER A 63 14.77 0.03 7.22
N LEU A 64 14.84 0.79 6.12
CA LEU A 64 13.68 1.08 5.27
C LEU A 64 13.20 -0.18 4.55
N PHE A 65 14.13 -0.99 4.01
CA PHE A 65 13.78 -2.26 3.37
C PHE A 65 13.14 -3.23 4.35
N GLU A 66 13.70 -3.42 5.55
CA GLU A 66 13.11 -4.30 6.57
C GLU A 66 11.70 -3.86 6.95
N THR A 67 11.50 -2.56 7.17
CA THR A 67 10.19 -2.02 7.53
C THR A 67 9.18 -2.27 6.41
N ARG A 68 9.54 -1.95 5.16
CA ARG A 68 8.66 -2.14 4.00
C ARG A 68 8.37 -3.62 3.76
N LEU A 69 9.36 -4.49 3.86
CA LEU A 69 9.19 -5.93 3.69
C LEU A 69 8.29 -6.54 4.77
N ASN A 70 8.45 -6.11 6.03
CA ASN A 70 7.60 -6.60 7.11
C ASN A 70 6.14 -6.16 6.92
N SER A 71 5.90 -4.90 6.51
CA SER A 71 4.56 -4.43 6.15
C SER A 71 3.96 -5.19 4.97
N ILE A 72 4.74 -5.46 3.91
CA ILE A 72 4.28 -6.23 2.74
C ILE A 72 3.94 -7.67 3.13
N ARG A 73 4.78 -8.33 3.95
CA ARG A 73 4.50 -9.69 4.44
C ARG A 73 3.22 -9.74 5.25
N LEU A 74 3.03 -8.80 6.18
CA LEU A 74 1.83 -8.71 6.99
C LEU A 74 0.58 -8.49 6.12
N TRP A 75 0.66 -7.62 5.11
CA TRP A 75 -0.43 -7.42 4.16
C TRP A 75 -0.71 -8.65 3.30
N LEU A 76 0.32 -9.34 2.81
CA LEU A 76 0.18 -10.57 2.04
C LEU A 76 -0.43 -11.71 2.86
N THR A 77 -0.14 -11.78 4.15
CA THR A 77 -0.75 -12.76 5.05
C THR A 77 -2.19 -12.39 5.38
N ILE A 78 -2.50 -11.12 5.67
CA ILE A 78 -3.84 -10.70 6.13
C ILE A 78 -4.84 -10.59 4.97
N SER A 79 -4.41 -10.17 3.78
CA SER A 79 -5.29 -9.91 2.63
C SER A 79 -6.17 -11.10 2.24
N PRO A 80 -5.64 -12.35 2.12
CA PRO A 80 -6.48 -13.51 1.85
C PRO A 80 -7.56 -13.74 2.91
N TRP A 81 -7.22 -13.59 4.20
CA TRP A 81 -8.17 -13.79 5.29
C TRP A 81 -9.26 -12.73 5.32
N LEU A 82 -8.92 -11.47 5.01
CA LEU A 82 -9.92 -10.41 4.86
C LEU A 82 -10.91 -10.71 3.74
N ILE A 83 -10.42 -11.13 2.58
CA ILE A 83 -11.27 -11.49 1.44
C ILE A 83 -12.19 -12.65 1.80
N THR A 84 -11.64 -13.73 2.37
CA THR A 84 -12.44 -14.89 2.81
C THR A 84 -13.49 -14.50 3.85
N GLY A 85 -13.14 -13.65 4.81
CA GLY A 85 -14.07 -13.16 5.83
C GLY A 85 -15.23 -12.35 5.23
N ILE A 86 -14.94 -11.44 4.28
CA ILE A 86 -15.96 -10.65 3.59
C ILE A 86 -16.90 -11.54 2.79
N VAL A 87 -16.35 -12.49 2.02
CA VAL A 87 -17.16 -13.41 1.21
C VAL A 87 -18.06 -14.26 2.09
N LEU A 88 -17.52 -14.85 3.15
CA LEU A 88 -18.29 -15.71 4.07
C LEU A 88 -19.42 -14.93 4.76
N THR A 89 -19.11 -13.72 5.24
CA THR A 89 -20.09 -12.84 5.89
C THR A 89 -21.19 -12.43 4.91
N GLY A 90 -20.83 -12.09 3.67
CA GLY A 90 -21.78 -11.76 2.61
C GLY A 90 -22.72 -12.93 2.29
N SER A 91 -22.18 -14.15 2.13
CA SER A 91 -22.98 -15.34 1.90
C SER A 91 -23.94 -15.66 3.05
N ALA A 92 -23.45 -15.58 4.30
CA ALA A 92 -24.28 -15.80 5.48
C ALA A 92 -25.41 -14.76 5.58
N SER A 93 -25.11 -13.49 5.29
CA SER A 93 -26.11 -12.42 5.28
C SER A 93 -27.19 -12.65 4.21
N MET A 94 -26.80 -13.08 3.00
CA MET A 94 -27.76 -13.39 1.94
C MET A 94 -28.66 -14.57 2.34
N MET A 95 -28.09 -15.65 2.90
CA MET A 95 -28.88 -16.79 3.39
C MET A 95 -29.88 -16.38 4.47
N ALA A 96 -29.45 -15.59 5.45
CA ALA A 96 -30.32 -15.12 6.53
C ALA A 96 -31.46 -14.23 6.00
N ALA A 97 -31.15 -13.33 5.06
CA ALA A 97 -32.15 -12.49 4.43
C ALA A 97 -33.16 -13.32 3.63
N SER A 98 -32.71 -14.28 2.82
CA SER A 98 -33.58 -15.18 2.07
C SER A 98 -34.51 -15.96 3.00
N TYR A 99 -33.96 -16.55 4.07
CA TYR A 99 -34.76 -17.30 5.06
C TYR A 99 -35.80 -16.41 5.75
N PHE A 100 -35.39 -15.22 6.18
CA PHE A 100 -36.27 -14.25 6.83
C PHE A 100 -37.47 -13.89 5.93
N TRP A 101 -37.20 -13.55 4.67
CA TRP A 101 -38.24 -13.19 3.72
C TRP A 101 -39.14 -14.38 3.37
N THR A 102 -38.59 -15.59 3.23
CA THR A 102 -39.41 -16.80 3.01
C THR A 102 -40.37 -17.04 4.17
N VAL A 103 -39.91 -16.99 5.42
CA VAL A 103 -40.77 -17.19 6.60
C VAL A 103 -41.85 -16.10 6.70
N HIS A 104 -41.49 -14.85 6.40
CA HIS A 104 -42.44 -13.74 6.44
C HIS A 104 -43.54 -13.89 5.38
N LEU A 105 -43.16 -14.22 4.14
CA LEU A 105 -44.11 -14.44 3.04
C LEU A 105 -45.02 -15.65 3.29
N THR A 106 -44.48 -16.77 3.76
CA THR A 106 -45.31 -17.94 4.08
C THR A 106 -46.32 -17.63 5.19
N ARG A 107 -45.95 -16.83 6.19
CA ARG A 107 -46.90 -16.39 7.22
C ARG A 107 -47.95 -15.43 6.67
N SER A 108 -47.58 -14.46 5.83
CA SER A 108 -48.55 -13.50 5.27
C SER A 108 -49.59 -14.19 4.39
N GLU A 109 -49.17 -15.12 3.52
CA GLU A 109 -50.09 -15.86 2.65
C GLU A 109 -51.04 -16.76 3.45
N LEU A 110 -50.53 -17.46 4.48
CA LEU A 110 -51.38 -18.27 5.37
C LEU A 110 -52.42 -17.41 6.12
N THR A 111 -52.05 -16.20 6.53
CA THR A 111 -52.96 -15.30 7.24
C THR A 111 -54.01 -14.68 6.32
N GLU A 112 -53.63 -14.35 5.08
CA GLU A 112 -54.53 -13.82 4.05
C GLU A 112 -55.55 -14.88 3.59
N LEU A 113 -55.13 -16.15 3.51
CA LEU A 113 -55.99 -17.30 3.25
C LEU A 113 -56.83 -17.74 4.47
N GLY A 114 -56.74 -17.05 5.61
CA GLY A 114 -57.52 -17.34 6.81
C GLY A 114 -57.12 -18.65 7.52
N LEU A 115 -55.92 -19.16 7.24
CA LEU A 115 -55.40 -20.41 7.80
C LEU A 115 -54.62 -20.11 9.09
N THR A 116 -55.24 -20.37 10.24
CA THR A 116 -54.55 -20.27 11.53
C THR A 116 -53.83 -21.60 11.81
N ARG A 117 -52.49 -21.57 11.88
CA ARG A 117 -51.66 -22.74 12.22
C ARG A 117 -51.60 -22.86 13.74
N ILE A 118 -52.19 -23.93 14.29
CA ILE A 118 -52.07 -24.29 15.70
C ILE A 118 -51.04 -25.43 15.80
N GLU A 119 -49.89 -25.16 16.40
CA GLU A 119 -48.89 -26.19 16.71
C GLU A 119 -49.29 -26.91 18.01
N ARG A 120 -49.65 -28.19 17.89
CA ARG A 120 -49.74 -29.14 19.00
C ARG A 120 -48.70 -30.26 18.80
N PRO A 121 -48.23 -30.90 19.88
CA PRO A 121 -47.12 -31.86 19.82
C PRO A 121 -47.41 -33.14 19.02
N GLU A 122 -48.63 -33.33 18.54
CA GLU A 122 -49.07 -34.56 17.85
C GLU A 122 -49.31 -34.35 16.33
N GLY A 123 -49.08 -33.14 15.80
CA GLY A 123 -49.20 -32.85 14.37
C GLY A 123 -49.62 -31.41 14.07
N THR A 124 -49.32 -30.95 12.84
CA THR A 124 -49.68 -29.60 12.36
C THR A 124 -51.01 -29.65 11.62
N TRP A 125 -52.04 -29.00 12.17
CA TRP A 125 -53.37 -28.93 11.54
C TRP A 125 -53.60 -27.51 11.00
N LEU A 126 -54.13 -27.43 9.78
CA LEU A 126 -54.47 -26.19 9.09
C LEU A 126 -55.99 -25.99 9.18
N ILE A 127 -56.45 -25.01 9.96
CA ILE A 127 -57.87 -24.68 10.08
C ILE A 127 -58.16 -23.49 9.15
N LEU A 128 -58.94 -23.71 8.09
CA LEU A 128 -59.47 -22.64 7.25
C LEU A 128 -60.60 -21.91 7.98
N ASP A 129 -60.52 -20.60 8.10
CA ASP A 129 -61.60 -19.74 8.58
C ASP A 129 -62.73 -19.67 7.51
N PRO A 130 -63.90 -20.28 7.77
CA PRO A 130 -64.99 -20.35 6.79
C PRO A 130 -65.66 -18.99 6.53
N SER A 131 -65.30 -17.92 7.27
CA SER A 131 -65.90 -16.60 7.10
C SER A 131 -65.28 -15.77 5.96
N LYS A 132 -64.11 -16.15 5.43
CA LYS A 132 -63.38 -15.37 4.41
C LYS A 132 -63.32 -16.00 3.01
N THR A 133 -63.68 -17.27 2.84
CA THR A 133 -63.70 -17.92 1.52
C THR A 133 -65.03 -17.66 0.80
N ARG A 134 -65.20 -16.46 0.22
CA ARG A 134 -66.18 -16.29 -0.86
C ARG A 134 -65.62 -16.97 -2.12
N LEU A 135 -66.25 -18.09 -2.46
CA LEU A 135 -66.10 -18.89 -3.68
C LEU A 135 -65.74 -18.05 -4.91
N ILE A 136 -64.52 -18.21 -5.44
CA ILE A 136 -64.15 -17.76 -6.78
C ILE A 136 -64.46 -18.94 -7.73
N PRO A 137 -65.42 -18.84 -8.67
CA PRO A 137 -65.69 -19.89 -9.62
C PRO A 137 -64.65 -19.84 -10.74
N THR A 138 -63.59 -20.63 -10.65
CA THR A 138 -62.63 -20.76 -11.76
C THR A 138 -63.06 -21.89 -12.70
N CYS A 139 -63.74 -21.47 -13.76
CA CYS A 139 -63.75 -21.98 -15.13
C CYS A 139 -63.69 -23.51 -15.39
N ALA A 140 -64.81 -24.02 -15.93
CA ALA A 140 -64.90 -25.26 -16.68
C ALA A 140 -64.00 -25.23 -17.93
N LYS A 141 -63.24 -26.32 -18.13
CA LYS A 141 -62.46 -26.58 -19.35
C LYS A 141 -63.33 -27.40 -20.31
N PRO A 142 -63.67 -26.93 -21.52
CA PRO A 142 -64.35 -27.76 -22.50
C PRO A 142 -63.32 -28.67 -23.18
N ASP A 143 -63.47 -29.98 -23.00
CA ASP A 143 -62.69 -31.01 -23.69
C ASP A 143 -63.42 -31.39 -24.99
N SER A 144 -62.82 -31.05 -26.13
CA SER A 144 -63.37 -31.30 -27.46
C SER A 144 -62.45 -32.24 -28.26
N ARG A 145 -62.43 -33.52 -27.89
CA ARG A 145 -62.03 -34.62 -28.78
C ARG A 145 -62.79 -35.91 -28.47
N LEU A 146 -63.93 -36.09 -29.12
CA LEU A 146 -64.53 -37.40 -29.36
C LEU A 146 -64.96 -37.48 -30.84
N GLY A 147 -64.07 -38.05 -31.65
CA GLY A 147 -64.35 -38.58 -32.98
C GLY A 147 -64.38 -40.11 -32.89
N ILE A 148 -65.61 -40.61 -32.83
CA ILE A 148 -66.20 -41.95 -32.94
C ILE A 148 -65.33 -43.06 -33.57
N PRO A 149 -65.55 -44.34 -33.20
CA PRO A 149 -66.43 -45.16 -34.06
C PRO A 149 -67.38 -46.08 -33.29
N PHE A 150 -68.63 -46.21 -33.72
CA PHE A 150 -69.36 -47.49 -33.62
C PHE A 150 -70.44 -47.54 -34.71
N SER A 151 -70.33 -48.60 -35.51
CA SER A 151 -71.24 -49.01 -36.58
C SER A 151 -72.31 -49.92 -36.02
N SER A 152 -73.57 -49.67 -36.34
CA SER A 152 -74.55 -50.65 -36.86
C SER A 152 -75.86 -49.96 -37.22
#